data_AF-A0A952JG24-F1
#
_entry.id   AF-A0A952JG24-F1
#
_cell.length_a   1.000
_cell.length_b   1.000
_cell.length_c   1.000
_cell.angle_alpha   90.00
_cell.angle_beta   90.00
_cell.angle_gamma   90.00
#
_symmetry.space_group_name_H-M   'P 1'
#
loop_
_entity.id
_entity.type
_entity.pdbx_description
1 polymer ?
#
loop_
_entity_poly.entity_id
_entity_poly.type
_entity_poly.pdbx_seq_one_letter_code
_entity_poly.pdbx_strand_id
1 'polypeptide(L)'
;MKKSMAYLLTALILAGSVIDLHDLSKVPYMLRHFQQHKSNTESFSFSDFFDLHYGASAEQHDKQEHEQHKGLPFKTHDCTTSHISMILTDFEPNIESSFGLTISYNNFYESAYSSDFCQSIWQPPKLVV
;
A
#
# COMPACT_ATOMS: atom_id res chain seq x y z
N MET A 1 10.09 22.24 -18.44
CA MET A 1 10.56 20.87 -18.15
C MET A 1 10.13 20.40 -16.75
N LYS A 2 10.49 21.09 -15.66
CA LYS A 2 10.12 20.67 -14.28
C LYS A 2 8.61 20.48 -14.04
N LYS A 3 7.77 21.38 -14.54
CA LYS A 3 6.29 21.29 -14.41
C LYS A 3 5.69 20.11 -15.17
N SER A 4 6.16 19.87 -16.40
CA SER A 4 5.72 18.73 -17.22
C SER A 4 6.09 17.39 -16.56
N MET A 5 7.29 17.32 -15.98
CA MET A 5 7.73 16.16 -15.22
C MET A 5 6.83 15.93 -14.00
N ALA A 6 6.47 16.99 -13.27
CA ALA A 6 5.56 16.91 -12.13
C ALA A 6 4.17 16.40 -12.57
N TYR A 7 3.59 16.95 -13.63
CA TYR A 7 2.30 16.48 -14.15
C TYR A 7 2.33 15.01 -14.59
N LEU A 8 3.40 14.59 -15.28
CA LEU A 8 3.60 13.20 -15.68
C LEU A 8 3.65 12.29 -14.44
N LEU A 9 4.43 12.67 -13.43
CA LEU A 9 4.62 11.87 -12.22
C LEU A 9 3.31 11.76 -11.42
N THR A 10 2.58 12.87 -11.28
CA THR A 10 1.26 12.88 -10.63
C THR A 10 0.25 12.00 -11.39
N ALA A 11 0.23 12.07 -12.73
CA ALA A 11 -0.63 11.23 -13.53
C ALA A 11 -0.30 9.73 -13.40
N LEU A 12 0.99 9.37 -13.38
CA LEU A 12 1.44 7.99 -13.19
C LEU A 12 1.09 7.45 -11.80
N ILE A 13 1.29 8.25 -10.75
CA ILE A 13 0.95 7.86 -9.38
C ILE A 13 -0.57 7.66 -9.24
N LEU A 14 -1.38 8.59 -9.77
CA LEU A 14 -2.84 8.49 -9.71
C LEU A 14 -3.36 7.32 -10.55
N ALA A 15 -2.82 7.11 -11.75
CA ALA A 15 -3.19 5.97 -12.59
C ALA A 15 -2.83 4.65 -11.90
N GLY A 16 -1.64 4.55 -11.31
CA GLY A 16 -1.21 3.35 -10.58
C GLY A 16 -1.95 3.10 -9.27
N SER A 17 -2.58 4.12 -8.66
CA SER A 17 -3.40 3.94 -7.46
C SER A 17 -4.82 3.49 -7.75
N VAL A 18 -5.30 3.67 -8.99
CA VAL A 18 -6.67 3.34 -9.40
C VAL A 18 -6.71 2.10 -10.28
N ILE A 19 -5.68 1.87 -11.09
CA ILE A 19 -5.59 0.76 -12.05
C ILE A 19 -4.61 -0.27 -11.52
N ASP A 20 -5.11 -1.48 -11.23
CA ASP A 20 -4.22 -2.61 -11.03
C ASP A 20 -3.68 -3.08 -12.39
N LEU A 21 -2.38 -2.88 -12.61
CA LEU A 21 -1.66 -3.35 -13.80
C LEU A 21 -1.75 -4.88 -13.98
N HIS A 22 -1.91 -5.63 -12.89
CA HIS A 22 -2.15 -7.07 -12.95
C HIS A 22 -3.48 -7.38 -13.62
N ASP A 23 -4.53 -6.60 -13.38
CA ASP A 23 -5.82 -6.78 -14.04
C ASP A 23 -5.75 -6.45 -15.53
N LEU A 24 -4.85 -5.56 -15.97
CA LEU A 24 -4.66 -5.31 -17.39
C LEU A 24 -4.20 -6.57 -18.15
N SER A 25 -3.48 -7.47 -17.48
CA SER A 25 -3.08 -8.77 -18.07
C SER A 25 -4.26 -9.71 -18.36
N LYS A 26 -5.42 -9.48 -17.73
CA LYS A 26 -6.66 -10.24 -17.90
C LYS A 26 -7.53 -9.74 -19.06
N VAL A 27 -7.22 -8.58 -19.66
CA VAL A 27 -7.98 -8.01 -20.79
C VAL A 27 -8.13 -8.98 -21.99
N PRO A 28 -7.09 -9.73 -22.40
CA PRO A 28 -7.25 -10.72 -23.47
C PRO A 28 -8.26 -11.83 -23.14
N TYR A 29 -8.37 -12.21 -21.86
CA TYR A 29 -9.36 -13.17 -21.40
C TYR A 29 -10.78 -12.58 -21.51
N MET A 30 -10.98 -11.36 -21.02
CA MET A 30 -12.25 -10.63 -21.14
C MET A 30 -12.74 -10.54 -22.59
N LEU A 31 -11.84 -10.23 -23.53
CA LEU A 31 -12.21 -10.10 -24.93
C LEU A 31 -12.64 -11.44 -25.56
N ARG A 32 -11.98 -12.54 -25.19
CA ARG A 32 -12.42 -13.90 -25.61
C ARG A 32 -13.77 -14.26 -25.00
N HIS A 33 -13.99 -13.95 -23.72
CA HIS A 33 -15.26 -14.22 -23.05
C HIS A 33 -16.41 -13.41 -23.66
N PHE A 34 -16.17 -12.14 -24.01
CA PHE A 34 -17.12 -11.35 -24.79
C PHE A 34 -17.47 -12.00 -26.15
N GLN A 35 -16.46 -12.50 -26.87
CA GLN A 35 -16.68 -13.19 -28.14
C GLN A 35 -17.55 -14.45 -27.99
N GLN A 36 -17.43 -15.18 -26.87
CA GLN A 36 -18.27 -16.35 -26.57
C GLN A 36 -19.75 -15.95 -26.38
N HIS A 37 -20.03 -14.89 -25.63
CA HIS A 37 -21.40 -14.39 -25.50
C HIS A 37 -21.96 -13.90 -26.84
N LYS A 38 -21.13 -13.22 -27.63
CA LYS A 38 -21.51 -12.73 -28.97
C LYS A 38 -21.76 -13.86 -29.98
N SER A 39 -21.05 -14.98 -29.89
CA SER A 39 -21.32 -16.15 -30.75
C SER A 39 -22.62 -16.85 -30.37
N ASN A 40 -23.04 -16.75 -29.11
CA ASN A 40 -24.25 -17.40 -28.62
C ASN A 40 -25.51 -16.56 -28.85
N THR A 41 -25.38 -15.24 -29.04
CA THR A 41 -26.50 -14.31 -29.26
C THR A 41 -26.10 -13.22 -30.27
N GLU A 42 -26.77 -13.19 -31.44
CA GLU A 42 -26.43 -12.26 -32.54
C GLU A 42 -26.47 -10.77 -32.13
N SER A 43 -27.31 -10.39 -31.18
CA SER A 43 -27.49 -8.99 -30.75
C SER A 43 -26.70 -8.60 -29.50
N PHE A 44 -25.78 -9.43 -29.01
CA PHE A 44 -25.05 -9.12 -27.78
C PHE A 44 -23.98 -8.06 -28.02
N SER A 45 -24.16 -6.90 -27.39
CA SER A 45 -23.27 -5.76 -27.50
C SER A 45 -22.21 -5.76 -26.40
N PHE A 46 -21.19 -4.92 -26.58
CA PHE A 46 -20.13 -4.76 -25.58
C PHE A 46 -20.65 -4.07 -24.31
N SER A 47 -21.64 -3.18 -24.42
CA SER A 47 -22.31 -2.59 -23.24
C SER A 47 -23.10 -3.64 -22.46
N ASP A 48 -23.80 -4.54 -23.15
CA ASP A 48 -24.54 -5.62 -22.49
C ASP A 48 -23.62 -6.52 -21.68
N PHE A 49 -22.40 -6.77 -22.18
CA PHE A 49 -21.36 -7.48 -21.44
C PHE A 49 -20.98 -6.77 -20.16
N PHE A 50 -20.77 -5.45 -20.19
CA PHE A 50 -20.44 -4.69 -18.99
C PHE A 50 -21.60 -4.64 -18.00
N ASP A 51 -22.83 -4.47 -18.47
CA ASP A 51 -24.00 -4.46 -17.59
C ASP A 51 -24.23 -5.82 -16.94
N LEU A 52 -23.99 -6.91 -17.67
CA LEU A 52 -24.14 -8.28 -17.17
C LEU A 52 -23.04 -8.66 -16.17
N HIS A 53 -21.79 -8.24 -16.41
CA HIS A 53 -20.63 -8.67 -15.62
C HIS A 53 -20.14 -7.64 -14.58
N TYR A 54 -20.47 -6.35 -14.72
CA TYR A 54 -20.06 -5.28 -13.79
C TYR A 54 -21.23 -4.38 -13.34
N GLY A 55 -22.43 -4.57 -13.90
CA GLY A 55 -23.63 -3.84 -13.51
C GLY A 55 -24.39 -4.49 -12.35
N ALA A 56 -25.64 -4.07 -12.17
CA ALA A 56 -26.48 -4.50 -11.04
C ALA A 56 -26.78 -6.02 -11.04
N SER A 57 -26.75 -6.67 -12.20
CA SER A 57 -27.02 -8.10 -12.35
C SER A 57 -25.78 -8.98 -12.16
N ALA A 58 -24.58 -8.39 -11.99
CA ALA A 58 -23.32 -9.11 -11.92
C ALA A 58 -23.30 -10.17 -10.82
N GLU A 59 -23.82 -9.86 -9.62
CA GLU A 59 -23.83 -10.80 -8.49
C GLU A 59 -24.71 -12.03 -8.77
N GLN A 60 -25.80 -11.85 -9.52
CA GLN A 60 -26.70 -12.95 -9.89
C GLN A 60 -26.08 -13.81 -10.99
N HIS A 61 -25.45 -13.18 -11.98
CA HIS A 61 -24.76 -13.87 -13.07
C HIS A 61 -23.53 -14.65 -12.55
N ASP A 62 -22.76 -14.08 -11.62
CA ASP A 62 -21.60 -14.71 -10.99
C ASP A 62 -21.97 -15.97 -10.18
N LYS A 63 -23.20 -16.08 -9.66
CA LYS A 63 -23.67 -17.29 -8.96
C LYS A 63 -23.97 -18.45 -9.91
N GLN A 64 -24.26 -18.16 -11.18
CA GLN A 64 -24.60 -19.17 -12.18
C GLN A 64 -23.35 -19.74 -12.86
N GLU A 65 -22.31 -18.92 -13.07
CA GLU A 65 -21.06 -19.30 -13.78
C GLU A 65 -19.78 -18.96 -12.97
N HIS A 66 -19.78 -19.33 -11.69
CA HIS A 66 -18.78 -18.91 -10.70
C HIS A 66 -17.30 -19.17 -11.08
N GLU A 67 -17.00 -20.25 -11.81
CA GLU A 67 -15.62 -20.59 -12.18
C GLU A 67 -15.12 -19.87 -13.43
N GLN A 68 -16.02 -19.39 -14.31
CA GLN A 68 -15.62 -18.69 -15.53
C GLN A 68 -15.38 -17.19 -15.28
N HIS A 69 -16.00 -16.59 -14.25
CA HIS A 69 -15.88 -15.14 -14.05
C HIS A 69 -14.66 -14.71 -13.21
N LYS A 70 -13.96 -15.64 -12.55
CA LYS A 70 -12.74 -15.35 -11.77
C LYS A 70 -11.59 -14.77 -12.60
N GLY A 71 -11.63 -14.95 -13.93
CA GLY A 71 -10.61 -14.45 -14.84
C GLY A 71 -10.84 -13.04 -15.35
N LEU A 72 -11.95 -12.38 -15.01
CA LEU A 72 -12.26 -11.03 -15.50
C LEU A 72 -11.45 -9.96 -14.73
N PRO A 73 -10.98 -8.91 -15.41
CA PRO A 73 -10.28 -7.80 -14.77
C PRO A 73 -11.23 -7.03 -13.82
N PHE A 74 -10.70 -6.40 -12.78
CA PHE A 74 -11.43 -5.47 -11.91
C PHE A 74 -12.64 -6.05 -11.14
N LYS A 75 -12.78 -7.39 -11.08
CA LYS A 75 -13.83 -8.08 -10.31
C LYS A 75 -13.53 -8.15 -8.81
N THR A 76 -12.25 -8.23 -8.46
CA THR A 76 -11.77 -8.26 -7.08
C THR A 76 -10.74 -7.17 -6.89
N HIS A 77 -10.89 -6.38 -5.82
CA HIS A 77 -9.77 -5.63 -5.28
C HIS A 77 -8.92 -6.61 -4.48
N ASP A 78 -8.29 -7.57 -5.16
CA ASP A 78 -7.23 -8.33 -4.53
C ASP A 78 -6.17 -7.30 -4.14
N CYS A 79 -5.75 -7.30 -2.88
CA CYS A 79 -4.84 -6.31 -2.30
C CYS A 79 -3.41 -6.42 -2.86
N THR A 80 -3.24 -6.55 -4.17
CA THR A 80 -2.03 -6.22 -4.91
C THR A 80 -1.96 -4.72 -5.19
N THR A 81 -2.35 -3.89 -4.21
CA THR A 81 -1.80 -2.54 -4.11
C THR A 81 -0.30 -2.74 -3.91
N SER A 82 0.44 -2.80 -5.01
CA SER A 82 1.88 -2.56 -4.99
C SER A 82 2.01 -1.13 -4.49
N HIS A 83 2.11 -0.97 -3.17
CA HIS A 83 2.47 0.27 -2.54
C HIS A 83 3.85 0.60 -3.09
N ILE A 84 3.90 1.45 -4.12
CA ILE A 84 5.14 2.08 -4.55
C ILE A 84 5.47 3.03 -3.40
N SER A 85 6.15 2.50 -2.38
CA SER A 85 6.72 3.27 -1.30
C SER A 85 7.84 4.10 -1.90
N MET A 86 7.51 5.29 -2.35
CA MET A 86 8.50 6.28 -2.73
C MET A 86 9.17 6.75 -1.44
N ILE A 87 10.25 6.08 -1.04
CA ILE A 87 11.10 6.55 0.05
C ILE A 87 11.78 7.82 -0.47
N LEU A 88 11.25 8.97 -0.06
CA LEU A 88 11.96 10.23 -0.12
C LEU A 88 13.13 10.08 0.85
N THR A 89 14.33 9.87 0.33
CA THR A 89 15.55 9.93 1.14
C THR A 89 15.58 11.27 1.86
N ASP A 90 15.69 11.25 3.19
CA ASP A 90 15.76 12.45 4.02
C ASP A 90 16.80 13.39 3.44
N PHE A 91 16.34 14.57 3.02
CA PHE A 91 17.22 15.68 2.72
C PHE A 91 17.77 16.14 4.07
N GLU A 92 19.01 15.77 4.38
CA GLU A 92 19.70 16.24 5.58
C GLU A 92 20.39 17.57 5.23
N PRO A 93 19.80 18.74 5.54
CA PRO A 93 20.52 19.99 5.37
C PRO A 93 21.75 19.96 6.29
N ASN A 94 22.92 20.21 5.73
CA ASN A 94 24.14 20.36 6.51
C ASN A 94 24.05 21.70 7.26
N ILE A 95 23.41 21.68 8.43
CA ILE A 95 23.32 22.84 9.32
C ILE A 95 24.66 22.93 10.04
N GLU A 96 25.61 23.65 9.46
CA GLU A 96 26.83 24.04 10.17
C GLU A 96 26.44 24.97 11.33
N SER A 97 26.40 24.44 12.54
CA SER A 97 26.21 25.23 13.76
C SER A 97 27.50 26.01 14.04
N SER A 98 27.49 27.32 13.82
CA SER A 98 28.64 28.19 14.06
C SER A 98 28.78 28.64 15.53
N PHE A 99 28.14 27.97 16.50
CA PHE A 99 28.29 28.36 17.91
C PHE A 99 28.12 27.17 18.87
N GLY A 100 29.26 26.67 19.38
CA GLY A 100 29.29 25.76 20.53
C GLY A 100 29.36 26.57 21.82
N LEU A 101 28.22 26.80 22.48
CA LEU A 101 28.22 27.36 23.83
C LEU A 101 28.48 26.22 24.83
N THR A 102 29.73 26.07 25.25
CA THR A 102 30.08 25.15 26.35
C THR A 102 29.68 25.78 27.68
N ILE A 103 28.51 25.42 28.20
CA ILE A 103 28.12 25.78 29.57
C ILE A 103 28.81 24.80 30.52
N SER A 104 29.83 25.26 31.24
CA SER A 104 30.43 24.52 32.34
C SER A 104 29.53 24.64 33.57
N TYR A 105 28.84 23.56 33.92
CA TYR A 105 28.15 23.47 35.20
C TYR A 105 29.10 22.92 36.24
N ASN A 106 29.44 23.74 37.23
CA ASN A 106 30.19 23.30 38.39
C ASN A 106 29.18 22.79 39.43
N ASN A 107 28.93 21.48 39.45
CA ASN A 107 28.08 20.87 40.47
C ASN A 107 28.89 20.70 41.75
N PHE A 108 28.68 21.59 42.72
CA PHE A 108 29.27 21.50 44.07
C PHE A 108 28.53 20.54 45.00
N TYR A 109 27.78 19.57 44.45
CA TYR A 109 27.07 18.60 45.27
C TYR A 109 28.01 17.45 45.65
N GLU A 110 28.53 17.51 46.86
CA GLU A 110 29.06 16.33 47.54
C GLU A 110 27.84 15.49 47.99
N SER A 111 27.69 14.29 47.43
CA SER A 111 26.66 13.37 47.88
C SER A 111 26.95 12.96 49.33
N ALA A 112 26.17 13.45 50.29
CA ALA A 112 26.30 13.12 51.71
C ALA A 112 25.95 11.65 52.06
N TYR A 113 25.71 10.82 51.06
CA TYR A 113 25.31 9.43 51.21
C TYR A 113 26.21 8.54 50.36
N SER A 114 27.09 7.78 51.00
CA SER A 114 27.69 6.57 50.44
C SER A 114 26.85 5.39 50.89
N SER A 115 26.25 4.67 49.95
CA SER A 115 25.63 3.37 50.22
C SER A 115 26.56 2.29 49.69
N ASP A 116 27.08 1.44 50.58
CA ASP A 116 27.82 0.22 50.19
C ASP A 116 26.88 -0.87 49.64
N PHE A 117 25.58 -0.60 49.59
CA PHE A 117 24.56 -1.55 49.18
C PHE A 117 24.33 -1.49 47.67
N CYS A 118 25.19 -2.17 46.91
CA CYS A 118 24.91 -2.57 45.54
C CYS A 118 24.18 -3.92 45.53
N GLN A 119 22.93 -3.96 46.00
CA GLN A 119 22.07 -5.09 45.70
C GLN A 119 21.21 -4.73 44.50
N SER A 120 21.36 -5.54 43.46
CA SER A 120 20.61 -5.49 42.21
C SER A 120 19.12 -5.21 42.46
N ILE A 121 18.73 -3.95 42.31
CA ILE A 121 17.33 -3.47 42.38
C ILE A 121 16.48 -3.97 41.20
N TRP A 122 17.11 -4.67 40.24
CA TRP A 122 16.49 -5.20 39.04
C TRP A 122 16.52 -6.74 38.99
N GLN A 123 16.37 -7.43 40.12
CA GLN A 123 16.18 -8.88 40.07
C GLN A 123 14.77 -9.22 39.59
N PRO A 124 14.62 -10.07 38.56
CA PRO A 124 13.30 -10.55 38.14
C PRO A 124 12.65 -11.41 39.25
N PRO A 125 11.31 -11.56 39.22
CA PRO A 125 10.60 -12.38 40.20
C PRO A 125 11.11 -13.83 40.20
N LYS A 126 11.37 -14.37 41.40
CA LYS A 126 11.81 -15.77 41.55
C LYS A 126 10.59 -16.69 41.49
N LEU A 127 10.64 -17.69 40.61
CA LEU A 127 9.63 -18.75 40.57
C LEU A 127 9.76 -19.63 41.81
N VAL A 128 8.65 -19.80 42.52
CA VAL A 128 8.55 -20.77 43.62
C VAL A 128 8.30 -22.13 42.98
N VAL A 129 9.26 -23.05 43.13
CA VAL A 129 9.10 -24.48 42.80
C VAL A 129 8.85 -25.24 44.10
#